data_AF-H6QXN4-F1
#
_entry.id   AF-H6QXN4-F1
#
_cell.length_a   1.000
_cell.length_b   1.000
_cell.length_c   1.000
_cell.angle_alpha   90.00
_cell.angle_beta   90.00
_cell.angle_gamma   90.00
#
_symmetry.space_group_name_H-M   'P 1'
#
loop_
_entity.id
_entity.type
_entity.pdbx_description
1 polymer ?
#
loop_
_entity_poly.entity_id
_entity_poly.type
_entity_poly.pdbx_seq_one_letter_code
_entity_poly.pdbx_strand_id
1 'polypeptide(L)'
;MSSIGPISNPVESYLKARKAYQNALETCSKPGAFSTQVNDLNKEEIAPVTINISKNIPSSNLSSLQSSFSASSNNFSFPDVFEKLTKDRIRKIRKAEDQINSAVEGNANAVKVMAAVAESEVALQEIVSIRDKIISAYQEILRMPL
;
A
#
# COMPACT_ATOMS: atom_id res chain seq x y z
N MET A 1 -25.83 -52.49 -1.18
CA MET A 1 -25.93 -52.15 0.25
C MET A 1 -25.86 -50.63 0.37
N SER A 2 -26.99 -49.94 0.21
CA SER A 2 -27.07 -48.49 0.46
C SER A 2 -27.58 -48.28 1.87
N SER A 3 -26.75 -47.61 2.67
CA SER A 3 -27.05 -47.17 4.03
C SER A 3 -28.18 -46.14 3.96
N ILE A 4 -29.41 -46.59 4.19
CA ILE A 4 -30.58 -45.73 4.37
C ILE A 4 -30.39 -45.09 5.75
N GLY A 5 -30.01 -43.81 5.76
CA GLY A 5 -29.89 -43.03 6.99
C GLY A 5 -31.19 -43.05 7.79
N PRO A 6 -31.13 -42.89 9.12
CA PRO A 6 -32.31 -42.98 9.97
C PRO A 6 -33.34 -41.92 9.56
N ILE A 7 -34.61 -42.32 9.51
CA ILE A 7 -35.77 -41.44 9.36
C ILE A 7 -35.82 -40.55 10.61
N SER A 8 -35.03 -39.47 10.58
CA SER A 8 -34.92 -38.53 11.70
C SER A 8 -36.27 -37.83 11.87
N ASN A 9 -36.84 -37.93 13.07
CA ASN A 9 -38.05 -37.25 13.45
C ASN A 9 -37.96 -35.75 13.08
N PRO A 10 -38.96 -35.15 12.41
CA PRO A 10 -38.89 -33.77 11.91
C PRO A 10 -38.51 -32.78 13.01
N VAL A 11 -38.99 -32.99 14.25
CA VAL A 11 -38.70 -32.12 15.41
C VAL A 11 -37.21 -32.14 15.76
N GLU A 12 -36.56 -33.29 15.66
CA GLU A 12 -35.14 -33.46 16.01
C GLU A 12 -34.22 -32.72 15.02
N SER A 13 -34.61 -32.69 13.74
CA SER A 13 -33.93 -31.88 12.72
C SER A 13 -34.01 -30.38 13.02
N TYR A 14 -35.17 -29.88 13.47
CA TYR A 14 -35.33 -28.48 13.87
C TYR A 14 -34.48 -28.12 15.11
N LEU A 15 -34.42 -28.99 16.12
CA LEU A 15 -33.56 -28.76 17.29
C LEU A 15 -32.07 -28.80 16.94
N LYS A 16 -31.65 -29.71 16.06
CA LYS A 16 -30.25 -29.78 15.59
C LYS A 16 -29.85 -28.52 14.84
N ALA A 17 -30.71 -28.01 13.96
CA ALA A 17 -30.50 -26.76 13.25
C ALA A 17 -30.38 -25.56 14.21
N ARG A 18 -31.26 -25.49 15.22
CA ARG A 18 -31.22 -24.43 16.24
C ARG A 18 -29.94 -24.48 17.07
N LYS A 19 -29.47 -25.67 17.46
CA LYS A 19 -28.21 -25.85 18.22
C LYS A 19 -26.99 -25.50 17.38
N ALA A 20 -26.99 -25.85 16.08
CA ALA A 20 -25.94 -25.45 15.15
C ALA A 20 -25.87 -23.93 14.98
N TYR A 21 -27.03 -23.24 14.93
CA TYR A 21 -27.07 -21.79 14.84
C TYR A 21 -26.53 -21.11 16.11
N GLN A 22 -26.86 -21.63 17.30
CA GLN A 22 -26.31 -21.13 18.57
C GLN A 22 -24.79 -21.32 18.66
N ASN A 23 -24.27 -22.47 18.24
CA ASN A 23 -22.83 -22.71 18.17
C ASN A 23 -22.14 -21.75 17.17
N ALA A 24 -22.78 -21.47 16.03
CA ALA A 24 -22.25 -20.51 15.05
C ALA A 24 -22.21 -19.07 15.61
N LEU A 25 -23.21 -18.66 16.39
CA LEU A 25 -23.22 -17.37 17.07
C LEU A 25 -22.11 -17.29 18.14
N GLU A 26 -21.84 -18.38 18.86
CA GLU A 26 -20.70 -18.46 19.79
C GLU A 26 -19.35 -18.38 19.06
N THR A 27 -19.24 -18.96 17.86
CA THR A 27 -18.02 -18.82 17.03
C THR A 27 -17.81 -17.41 16.49
N CYS A 28 -18.88 -16.62 16.30
CA CYS A 28 -18.77 -15.22 15.91
C CYS A 28 -18.38 -14.30 17.09
N SER A 29 -18.67 -14.72 18.33
CA SER A 29 -18.26 -14.00 19.54
C SER A 29 -16.78 -14.20 19.91
N LYS A 30 -16.09 -15.16 19.28
CA LYS A 30 -14.65 -15.37 19.48
C LYS A 30 -13.86 -14.56 18.45
N PRO A 31 -13.08 -13.54 18.85
CA PRO A 31 -12.20 -12.84 17.93
C PRO A 31 -11.11 -13.82 17.44
N GLY A 32 -11.26 -14.36 16.23
CA GLY A 32 -10.25 -15.23 15.62
C GLY A 32 -10.73 -16.27 14.60
N ALA A 33 -12.03 -16.56 14.47
CA ALA A 33 -12.47 -17.62 13.55
C ALA A 33 -12.32 -17.26 12.04
N PHE A 34 -12.22 -15.97 11.71
CA PHE A 34 -12.00 -15.50 10.33
C PHE A 34 -10.51 -15.33 9.97
N SER A 35 -9.58 -15.41 10.94
CA SER A 35 -8.17 -15.10 10.69
C SER A 35 -7.36 -16.28 10.12
N THR A 36 -7.86 -17.52 10.18
CA THR A 36 -7.09 -18.70 9.75
C THR A 36 -7.15 -18.96 8.24
N GLN A 37 -8.02 -18.29 7.48
CA GLN A 37 -8.16 -18.56 6.03
C GLN A 37 -7.52 -17.53 5.09
N VAL A 38 -6.89 -16.48 5.65
CA VAL A 38 -6.11 -15.48 4.89
C VAL A 38 -4.60 -15.70 4.95
N ASN A 39 -4.10 -16.57 5.84
CA ASN A 39 -2.66 -16.73 6.05
C ASN A 39 -2.00 -17.86 5.25
N ASP A 40 -2.77 -18.83 4.74
CA ASP A 40 -2.21 -20.00 4.06
C ASP A 40 -2.11 -19.86 2.52
N LEU A 41 -2.56 -18.74 1.94
CA LEU A 41 -2.38 -18.40 0.52
C LEU A 41 -1.35 -17.29 0.27
N ASN A 42 -0.63 -16.85 1.30
CA ASN A 42 0.40 -15.79 1.20
C ASN A 42 1.83 -16.36 1.20
N LYS A 43 2.03 -17.53 0.58
CA LYS A 43 3.37 -18.13 0.46
C LYS A 43 4.13 -17.74 -0.81
N GLU A 44 3.50 -17.05 -1.75
CA GLU A 44 4.15 -16.27 -2.82
C GLU A 44 3.24 -15.08 -3.21
N GLU A 45 3.81 -13.88 -3.35
CA GLU A 45 3.17 -12.65 -3.88
C GLU A 45 2.13 -11.99 -2.95
N ILE A 46 2.50 -11.21 -1.93
CA ILE A 46 2.82 -9.78 -2.06
C ILE A 46 3.96 -9.46 -1.09
N ALA A 47 5.18 -9.29 -1.61
CA ALA A 47 6.20 -8.60 -0.83
C ALA A 47 5.72 -7.17 -0.58
N PRO A 48 5.72 -6.63 0.66
CA PRO A 48 5.54 -5.20 0.83
C PRO A 48 6.63 -4.52 0.00
N VAL A 49 6.21 -3.75 -1.00
CA VAL A 49 7.12 -3.02 -1.90
C VAL A 49 7.90 -2.05 -1.03
N THR A 50 9.04 -2.49 -0.53
CA THR A 50 9.90 -1.70 0.33
C THR A 50 10.71 -0.79 -0.58
N ILE A 51 10.19 0.42 -0.83
CA ILE A 51 10.93 1.41 -1.62
C ILE A 51 12.06 1.96 -0.75
N ASN A 52 13.24 1.33 -0.83
CA ASN A 52 14.48 1.78 -0.20
C ASN A 52 15.07 2.99 -0.94
N ILE A 53 14.46 4.16 -0.76
CA ILE A 53 14.86 5.42 -1.44
C ILE A 53 16.23 5.94 -0.94
N SER A 54 16.68 5.55 0.26
CA SER A 54 17.88 6.12 0.90
C SER A 54 19.23 5.58 0.41
N LYS A 55 19.28 4.58 -0.50
CA LYS A 55 20.56 3.96 -0.91
C LYS A 55 21.21 4.56 -2.16
N ASN A 56 20.56 5.45 -2.89
CA ASN A 56 21.04 5.86 -4.22
C ASN A 56 21.22 7.38 -4.43
N ILE A 57 21.44 8.16 -3.37
CA ILE A 57 21.78 9.59 -3.51
C ILE A 57 23.24 9.77 -3.06
N PRO A 58 24.21 9.78 -3.99
CA PRO A 58 25.60 10.10 -3.67
C PRO A 58 25.69 11.56 -3.20
N SER A 59 25.81 11.74 -1.89
CA SER A 59 25.87 13.05 -1.20
C SER A 59 27.14 13.86 -1.49
N SER A 60 28.11 13.29 -2.22
CA SER A 60 29.37 13.94 -2.55
C SER A 60 29.32 14.90 -3.74
N ASN A 61 28.30 14.80 -4.60
CA ASN A 61 28.19 15.64 -5.81
C ASN A 61 27.08 16.70 -5.77
N LEU A 62 26.24 16.73 -4.72
CA LEU A 62 25.16 17.71 -4.60
C LEU A 62 25.72 19.14 -4.34
N SER A 63 26.81 19.23 -3.57
CA SER A 63 27.42 20.51 -3.17
C SER A 63 28.13 21.24 -4.32
N SER A 64 28.65 20.52 -5.32
CA SER A 64 29.34 21.09 -6.49
C SER A 64 28.39 21.46 -7.63
N LEU A 65 27.17 20.93 -7.63
CA LEU A 65 26.12 21.25 -8.59
C LEU A 65 25.25 22.44 -8.12
N GLN A 66 25.13 22.66 -6.81
CA GLN A 66 24.42 23.82 -6.22
C GLN A 66 25.08 25.16 -6.61
N SER A 67 26.42 25.18 -6.71
CA SER A 67 27.19 26.40 -7.01
C SER A 67 27.07 26.82 -8.48
N SER A 68 26.80 25.89 -9.39
CA SER A 68 26.62 26.17 -10.83
C SER A 68 25.18 26.52 -11.21
N PHE A 69 24.19 26.17 -10.39
CA PHE A 69 22.77 26.50 -10.64
C PHE A 69 22.30 27.83 -10.01
N SER A 70 23.07 28.41 -9.08
CA SER A 70 22.66 29.61 -8.34
C SER A 70 22.84 30.94 -9.11
N ALA A 71 23.17 30.90 -10.39
CA ALA A 71 23.23 32.08 -11.27
C ALA A 71 21.87 32.37 -11.93
N SER A 72 20.80 32.45 -11.15
CA SER A 72 19.56 33.08 -11.61
C SER A 72 18.81 33.68 -10.42
N SER A 73 18.81 35.01 -10.40
CA SER A 73 18.11 35.91 -9.48
C SER A 73 16.62 35.54 -9.31
N ASN A 74 16.31 34.80 -8.25
CA ASN A 74 15.18 35.03 -7.33
C ASN A 74 15.21 33.93 -6.26
N ASN A 75 14.92 34.30 -5.01
CA ASN A 75 15.10 33.50 -3.78
C ASN A 75 14.18 32.25 -3.65
N PHE A 76 13.89 31.55 -4.75
CA PHE A 76 13.07 30.35 -4.77
C PHE A 76 13.71 29.30 -5.69
N SER A 77 14.54 28.44 -5.11
CA SER A 77 15.17 27.35 -5.86
C SER A 77 14.12 26.28 -6.19
N PHE A 78 13.89 26.03 -7.47
CA PHE A 78 13.04 24.93 -7.94
C PHE A 78 13.39 23.56 -7.30
N PRO A 79 14.68 23.19 -7.11
CA PRO A 79 15.05 21.94 -6.45
C PRO A 79 14.51 21.81 -5.02
N ASP A 80 14.53 22.89 -4.23
CA ASP A 80 14.09 22.88 -2.83
C ASP A 80 12.58 22.61 -2.73
N VAL A 81 11.82 23.19 -3.66
CA VAL A 81 10.36 23.02 -3.77
C VAL A 81 10.02 21.60 -4.21
N PHE A 82 10.75 21.09 -5.20
CA PHE A 82 10.59 19.72 -5.69
C PHE A 82 10.94 18.68 -4.62
N GLU A 83 12.02 18.91 -3.87
CA GLU A 83 12.42 18.05 -2.76
C GLU A 83 11.33 18.01 -1.68
N LYS A 84 10.81 19.18 -1.30
CA LYS A 84 9.73 19.27 -0.31
C LYS A 84 8.46 18.55 -0.80
N LEU A 85 8.06 18.79 -2.05
CA LEU A 85 6.89 18.15 -2.65
C LEU A 85 7.04 16.62 -2.68
N THR A 86 8.20 16.13 -3.14
CA THR A 86 8.49 14.70 -3.23
C THR A 86 8.53 14.05 -1.85
N LYS A 87 9.14 14.69 -0.86
CA LYS A 87 9.11 14.25 0.55
C LYS A 87 7.67 14.15 1.07
N ASP A 88 6.83 15.14 0.77
CA ASP A 88 5.41 15.14 1.17
C ASP A 88 4.66 13.95 0.55
N ARG A 89 4.94 13.61 -0.71
CA ARG A 89 4.34 12.46 -1.41
C ARG A 89 4.85 11.11 -0.89
N ILE A 90 6.15 10.97 -0.65
CA ILE A 90 6.72 9.75 -0.05
C ILE A 90 6.11 9.47 1.32
N ARG A 91 5.84 10.50 2.12
CA ARG A 91 5.17 10.32 3.42
C ARG A 91 3.76 9.73 3.29
N LYS A 92 3.00 10.12 2.25
CA LYS A 92 1.66 9.56 1.99
C LYS A 92 1.75 8.07 1.62
N ILE A 93 2.71 7.71 0.77
CA ILE A 93 2.98 6.32 0.37
C ILE A 93 3.33 5.48 1.60
N ARG A 94 4.26 5.94 2.45
CA ARG A 94 4.63 5.24 3.69
C ARG A 94 3.47 5.08 4.66
N LYS A 95 2.62 6.11 4.79
CA LYS A 95 1.42 6.02 5.61
C LYS A 95 0.47 4.92 5.11
N ALA A 96 0.37 4.71 3.80
CA ALA A 96 -0.40 3.60 3.25
C ALA A 96 0.27 2.24 3.53
N GLU A 97 1.60 2.13 3.42
CA GLU A 97 2.34 0.93 3.82
C GLU A 97 2.10 0.58 5.30
N ASP A 98 2.13 1.57 6.20
CA ASP A 98 1.84 1.35 7.63
C ASP A 98 0.41 0.84 7.85
N GLN A 99 -0.58 1.42 7.16
CA GLN A 99 -1.97 0.96 7.25
C GLN A 99 -2.16 -0.44 6.66
N ILE A 100 -1.46 -0.79 5.58
CA ILE A 100 -1.47 -2.13 4.99
C ILE A 100 -0.85 -3.14 5.97
N ASN A 101 0.29 -2.81 6.57
CA ASN A 101 0.94 -3.69 7.56
C ASN A 101 0.02 -3.96 8.76
N SER A 102 -0.62 -2.91 9.31
CA SER A 102 -1.59 -3.07 10.39
C SER A 102 -2.84 -3.88 9.97
N ALA A 103 -3.19 -3.88 8.68
CA ALA A 103 -4.31 -4.66 8.15
C ALA A 103 -3.97 -6.15 8.04
N VAL A 104 -2.74 -6.46 7.61
CA VAL A 104 -2.22 -7.84 7.57
C VAL A 104 -2.11 -8.42 8.99
N GLU A 105 -1.79 -7.59 9.97
CA GLU A 105 -1.80 -7.96 11.40
C GLU A 105 -3.22 -8.16 11.98
N GLY A 106 -4.27 -7.93 11.19
CA GLY A 106 -5.68 -8.08 11.61
C GLY A 106 -6.24 -6.92 12.42
N ASN A 107 -5.48 -5.83 12.60
CA ASN A 107 -5.84 -4.70 13.46
C ASN A 107 -6.39 -3.48 12.69
N ALA A 108 -6.31 -3.45 11.36
CA ALA A 108 -6.79 -2.33 10.55
C ALA A 108 -8.06 -2.62 9.76
N ASN A 109 -8.93 -1.61 9.69
CA ASN A 109 -10.17 -1.63 8.92
C ASN A 109 -9.86 -1.53 7.42
N ALA A 110 -10.39 -2.46 6.62
CA ALA A 110 -10.22 -2.51 5.15
C ALA A 110 -10.54 -1.17 4.45
N VAL A 111 -11.53 -0.41 4.95
CA VAL A 111 -11.90 0.90 4.40
C VAL A 111 -10.76 1.92 4.55
N LYS A 112 -10.01 1.88 5.65
CA LYS A 112 -8.86 2.77 5.88
C LYS A 112 -7.69 2.43 4.98
N VAL A 113 -7.48 1.15 4.71
CA VAL A 113 -6.44 0.68 3.79
C VAL A 113 -6.72 1.17 2.39
N MET A 114 -7.94 0.96 1.88
CA MET A 114 -8.33 1.43 0.55
C MET A 114 -8.23 2.96 0.41
N ALA A 115 -8.64 3.71 1.44
CA ALA A 115 -8.49 5.16 1.45
C ALA A 115 -7.02 5.60 1.42
N ALA A 116 -6.14 4.93 2.18
CA ALA A 116 -4.72 5.25 2.18
C ALA A 116 -4.03 4.88 0.86
N VAL A 117 -4.45 3.78 0.23
CA VAL A 117 -3.98 3.36 -1.10
C VAL A 117 -4.42 4.37 -2.16
N ALA A 118 -5.68 4.81 -2.14
CA ALA A 118 -6.18 5.82 -3.08
C ALA A 118 -5.42 7.16 -2.94
N GLU A 119 -5.13 7.60 -1.72
CA GLU A 119 -4.30 8.79 -1.49
C GLU A 119 -2.87 8.63 -2.03
N SER A 120 -2.32 7.42 -1.95
CA SER A 120 -0.96 7.12 -2.41
C SER A 120 -0.86 6.98 -3.93
N GLU A 121 -1.91 6.51 -4.60
CA GLU A 121 -1.96 6.43 -6.05
C GLU A 121 -1.86 7.82 -6.70
N VAL A 122 -2.60 8.79 -6.17
CA VAL A 122 -2.53 10.19 -6.62
C VAL A 122 -1.11 10.74 -6.43
N ALA A 123 -0.46 10.41 -5.31
CA ALA A 123 0.91 10.83 -5.04
C ALA A 123 1.92 10.23 -6.03
N LEU A 124 1.75 8.98 -6.44
CA LEU A 124 2.58 8.32 -7.44
C LEU A 124 2.38 8.90 -8.84
N GLN A 125 1.14 9.16 -9.24
CA GLN A 125 0.83 9.78 -10.55
C GLN A 125 1.52 11.14 -10.70
N GLU A 126 1.60 11.92 -9.62
CA GLU A 126 2.31 13.20 -9.61
C GLU A 126 3.84 13.01 -9.75
N ILE A 127 4.42 12.04 -9.04
CA ILE A 127 5.86 11.73 -9.18
C ILE A 127 6.21 11.29 -10.60
N VAL A 128 5.37 10.46 -11.22
CA VAL A 128 5.55 10.04 -12.62
C VAL A 128 5.45 11.25 -13.57
N SER A 129 4.48 12.13 -13.34
CA SER A 129 4.34 13.37 -14.13
C SER A 129 5.59 14.26 -14.03
N ILE A 130 6.24 14.32 -12.86
CA ILE A 130 7.48 15.08 -12.70
C ILE A 130 8.67 14.35 -13.32
N ARG A 131 8.75 13.01 -13.19
CA ARG A 131 9.74 12.19 -13.90
C ARG A 131 9.73 12.51 -15.39
N ASP A 132 8.55 12.55 -16.00
CA ASP A 132 8.40 12.80 -17.43
C ASP A 132 8.85 14.21 -17.83
N LYS A 133 8.54 15.23 -17.01
CA LYS A 133 9.02 16.61 -17.21
C LYS A 133 10.54 16.71 -17.15
N ILE A 134 11.18 16.02 -16.21
CA ILE A 134 12.65 16.02 -16.07
C ILE A 134 13.28 15.30 -17.26
N ILE A 135 12.74 14.15 -17.67
CA ILE A 135 13.21 13.43 -18.86
C ILE A 135 13.11 14.32 -20.10
N SER A 136 11.98 15.02 -20.29
CA SER A 136 11.80 15.94 -21.42
C SER A 136 12.85 17.06 -21.42
N ALA A 137 13.12 17.67 -20.26
CA ALA A 137 14.14 18.71 -20.15
C ALA A 137 15.55 18.19 -20.50
N TYR A 138 15.89 16.97 -20.08
CA TYR A 138 17.15 16.34 -20.48
C TYR A 138 17.19 16.05 -21.98
N GLN A 139 16.10 15.56 -22.57
CA GLN A 139 16.04 15.29 -23.99
C GLN A 139 16.16 16.56 -24.84
N GLU A 140 15.64 17.71 -24.37
CA GLU A 140 15.81 18.99 -25.06
C GLU A 140 17.27 19.43 -25.08
N ILE A 141 17.98 19.34 -23.96
CA ILE A 141 19.41 19.68 -23.88
C ILE A 141 20.24 18.78 -24.81
N LEU A 142 19.91 17.48 -24.86
CA LEU A 142 20.58 16.52 -25.74
C LEU A 142 20.26 16.68 -27.23
N ARG A 143 19.15 17.33 -27.57
CA ARG A 143 18.73 17.57 -28.96
C ARG A 143 19.42 18.75 -29.62
N MET A 144 20.24 19.50 -28.89
CA MET A 144 21.09 20.53 -29.49
C MET A 144 22.31 19.87 -30.12
N PRO A 145 22.44 19.82 -31.47
CA PRO A 145 23.69 19.40 -32.09
C PRO A 145 24.77 20.43 -31.74
N LEU A 146 25.96 19.91 -31.41
CA LEU A 146 27.17 20.70 -31.20
C LEU A 146 27.56 21.42 -32.50
#